data_AF-A0A136KKC4-F1
#
_entry.id   AF-A0A136KKC4-F1
#
_cell.length_a   1.000
_cell.length_b   1.000
_cell.length_c   1.000
_cell.angle_alpha   90.00
_cell.angle_beta   90.00
_cell.angle_gamma   90.00
#
_symmetry.space_group_name_H-M   'P 1'
#
loop_
_entity.id
_entity.type
_entity.pdbx_description
1 polymer ?
#
loop_
_entity_poly.entity_id
_entity_poly.type
_entity_poly.pdbx_seq_one_letter_code
_entity_poly.pdbx_strand_id
1 'polypeptide(L)'
;MWQKSLLLVSALAGLFLIGINSTETISAQGVVNDKGITISPIRFEYDVLPGESVTGTIKLTNATTSDKTVYLYTRNFESDGLSGTPLFHSKELPYTASLRDWINLDRNEIKVKLVQDDTANTEQITFTIDVPQKC
;
A
#
# COMPACT_ATOMS: atom_id res chain seq x y z
N MET A 1 69.59 31.34 -22.44
CA MET A 1 69.17 30.01 -21.89
C MET A 1 68.18 30.08 -20.74
N TRP A 2 67.92 31.25 -20.11
CA TRP A 2 67.17 31.30 -18.85
C TRP A 2 65.63 31.40 -18.99
N GLN A 3 65.11 31.95 -20.10
CA GLN A 3 63.67 32.09 -20.32
C GLN A 3 62.95 30.78 -20.67
N LYS A 4 63.66 29.78 -21.20
CA LYS A 4 63.07 28.47 -21.52
C LYS A 4 62.83 27.59 -20.28
N SER A 5 63.56 27.87 -19.18
CA SER A 5 63.43 27.14 -17.91
C SER A 5 62.23 27.59 -17.07
N LEU A 6 61.72 28.81 -17.28
CA LEU A 6 60.62 29.35 -16.49
C LEU A 6 59.24 28.87 -16.98
N LEU A 7 59.13 28.55 -18.28
CA LEU A 7 57.90 28.05 -18.91
C LEU A 7 57.64 26.55 -18.63
N LEU A 8 58.67 25.77 -18.31
CA LEU A 8 58.50 24.34 -17.97
C LEU A 8 58.00 24.13 -16.53
N VAL A 9 58.36 25.03 -15.60
CA VAL A 9 57.94 24.91 -14.20
C VAL A 9 56.48 25.36 -14.01
N SER A 10 56.02 26.34 -14.78
CA SER A 10 54.61 26.77 -14.75
C SER A 10 53.67 25.76 -15.41
N ALA A 11 54.12 25.02 -16.42
CA ALA A 11 53.35 23.94 -17.05
C ALA A 11 53.16 22.73 -16.11
N LEU A 12 54.12 22.44 -15.23
CA LEU A 12 54.03 21.32 -14.28
C LEU A 12 53.18 21.66 -13.04
N ALA A 13 53.16 22.94 -12.62
CA ALA A 13 52.29 23.40 -11.53
C ALA A 13 50.81 23.53 -11.93
N GLY A 14 50.53 23.80 -13.22
CA GLY A 14 49.16 23.87 -13.74
C GLY A 14 48.43 22.51 -13.81
N LEU A 15 49.16 21.41 -13.98
CA LEU A 15 48.60 20.05 -14.05
C LEU A 15 48.23 19.45 -12.69
N PHE A 16 48.71 20.02 -11.58
CA PHE A 16 48.39 19.53 -10.23
C PHE A 16 47.09 20.11 -9.66
N LEU A 17 46.55 21.19 -10.25
CA LEU A 17 45.33 21.89 -9.77
C LEU A 17 44.03 21.44 -10.45
N ILE A 18 44.09 20.55 -11.44
CA ILE A 18 42.90 20.10 -12.20
C ILE A 18 42.35 18.77 -11.67
N GLY A 19 43.04 18.11 -10.74
CA GLY A 19 42.84 16.69 -10.43
C GLY A 19 41.91 16.29 -9.28
N ILE A 20 41.11 17.17 -8.67
CA ILE A 20 40.33 16.79 -7.47
C ILE A 20 38.95 17.46 -7.40
N ASN A 21 38.06 17.26 -8.39
CA ASN A 21 36.65 17.65 -8.25
C ASN A 21 35.69 16.71 -9.00
N SER A 22 35.95 15.41 -8.97
CA SER A 22 34.93 14.39 -9.28
C SER A 22 34.62 13.63 -8.00
N THR A 23 33.91 14.28 -7.09
CA THR A 23 33.09 13.53 -6.12
C THR A 23 32.00 12.85 -6.93
N GLU A 24 32.24 11.58 -7.28
CA GLU A 24 31.16 10.71 -7.71
C GLU A 24 30.15 10.65 -6.57
N THR A 25 29.02 11.32 -6.74
CA THR A 25 27.84 11.05 -5.94
C THR A 25 27.44 9.63 -6.26
N ILE A 26 27.90 8.69 -5.42
CA ILE A 26 27.33 7.35 -5.34
C ILE A 26 25.87 7.59 -4.95
N SER A 27 24.97 7.70 -5.93
CA SER A 27 23.56 7.46 -5.69
C SER A 27 23.50 6.02 -5.23
N ALA A 28 23.41 5.82 -3.92
CA ALA A 28 22.83 4.60 -3.38
C ALA A 28 21.54 4.42 -4.17
N GLN A 29 21.50 3.44 -5.06
CA GLN A 29 20.27 3.02 -5.71
C GLN A 29 19.38 2.59 -4.56
N GLY A 30 18.57 3.54 -4.09
CA GLY A 30 17.54 3.29 -3.11
C GLY A 30 16.69 2.23 -3.74
N VAL A 31 16.85 0.99 -3.26
CA VAL A 31 15.89 -0.07 -3.52
C VAL A 31 14.59 0.47 -2.95
N VAL A 32 13.79 1.09 -3.80
CA VAL A 32 12.46 1.55 -3.43
C VAL A 32 11.68 0.25 -3.25
N ASN A 33 11.70 -0.26 -2.02
CA ASN A 33 11.00 -1.47 -1.66
C ASN A 33 9.51 -1.16 -1.78
N ASP A 34 8.89 -1.65 -2.86
CA ASP A 34 7.45 -1.71 -2.97
C ASP A 34 6.94 -2.68 -1.90
N LYS A 35 6.34 -2.15 -0.83
CA LYS A 35 5.82 -2.95 0.29
C LYS A 35 4.36 -3.33 0.11
N GLY A 36 3.76 -3.02 -1.04
CA GLY A 36 2.37 -3.38 -1.35
C GLY A 36 1.33 -2.47 -0.67
N ILE A 37 0.08 -2.93 -0.68
CA ILE A 37 -1.03 -2.32 0.06
C ILE A 37 -1.20 -3.05 1.39
N THR A 38 -1.25 -2.30 2.48
CA THR A 38 -1.54 -2.81 3.81
C THR A 38 -3.00 -2.58 4.15
N ILE A 39 -3.67 -3.57 4.75
CA ILE A 39 -5.07 -3.52 5.16
C ILE A 39 -5.16 -3.81 6.65
N SER A 40 -5.93 -3.02 7.41
CA SER A 40 -6.13 -3.25 8.85
C SER A 40 -7.48 -2.70 9.37
N PRO A 41 -8.20 -3.43 10.23
CA PRO A 41 -7.96 -4.81 10.64
C PRO A 41 -8.37 -5.80 9.54
N ILE A 42 -7.91 -7.05 9.65
CA ILE A 42 -8.23 -8.13 8.69
C ILE A 42 -9.44 -8.99 9.11
N ARG A 43 -9.91 -8.83 10.35
CA ARG A 43 -11.01 -9.58 10.95
C ARG A 43 -11.83 -8.67 11.85
N PHE A 44 -13.14 -8.84 11.79
CA PHE A 44 -14.09 -8.20 12.68
C PHE A 44 -14.94 -9.27 13.34
N GLU A 45 -15.32 -9.03 14.59
CA GLU A 45 -16.23 -9.86 15.35
C GLU A 45 -17.25 -8.94 16.00
N TYR A 46 -18.53 -9.25 15.81
CA TYR A 46 -19.64 -8.47 16.32
C TYR A 46 -20.69 -9.42 16.89
N ASP A 47 -21.18 -9.11 18.08
CA ASP A 47 -22.39 -9.70 18.64
C ASP A 47 -23.54 -8.73 18.34
N VAL A 48 -24.44 -9.12 17.44
CA VAL A 48 -25.50 -8.25 16.90
C VAL A 48 -26.84 -8.99 16.96
N LEU A 49 -27.91 -8.30 17.35
CA LEU A 49 -29.25 -8.88 17.38
C LEU A 49 -29.94 -8.78 16.01
N PRO A 50 -30.93 -9.67 15.72
CA PRO A 50 -31.71 -9.57 14.50
C PRO A 50 -32.32 -8.18 14.32
N GLY A 51 -32.11 -7.59 13.14
CA GLY A 51 -32.64 -6.28 12.81
C GLY A 51 -31.80 -5.09 13.23
N GLU A 52 -30.66 -5.30 13.90
CA GLU A 52 -29.69 -4.25 14.20
C GLU A 52 -28.72 -4.05 13.04
N SER A 53 -28.08 -2.87 13.04
CA SER A 53 -27.02 -2.53 12.10
C SER A 53 -25.74 -2.21 12.85
N VAL A 54 -24.61 -2.65 12.32
CA VAL A 54 -23.28 -2.32 12.86
C VAL A 54 -22.39 -1.72 11.79
N THR A 55 -21.59 -0.73 12.16
CA THR A 55 -20.63 -0.06 11.26
C THR A 55 -19.21 -0.47 11.60
N GLY A 56 -18.42 -0.77 10.59
CA GLY A 56 -16.99 -1.04 10.70
C GLY A 56 -16.16 -0.14 9.78
N THR A 57 -14.87 -0.04 10.11
CA THR A 57 -13.91 0.75 9.33
C THR A 57 -12.67 -0.06 9.04
N ILE A 58 -12.26 -0.08 7.77
CA ILE A 58 -11.02 -0.67 7.28
C ILE A 58 -10.07 0.46 6.90
N LYS A 59 -8.81 0.35 7.31
CA LYS A 59 -7.72 1.25 6.90
C LYS A 59 -6.91 0.59 5.79
N LEU A 60 -6.71 1.33 4.70
CA LEU A 60 -5.79 0.96 3.62
C LEU A 60 -4.62 1.92 3.61
N THR A 61 -3.41 1.38 3.63
CA THR A 61 -2.17 2.18 3.49
C THR A 61 -1.44 1.72 2.24
N ASN A 62 -1.12 2.65 1.35
CA ASN A 62 -0.37 2.35 0.14
C ASN A 62 1.13 2.54 0.36
N ALA A 63 1.82 1.45 0.71
CA ALA A 63 3.27 1.42 0.88
C ALA A 63 4.02 1.06 -0.42
N THR A 64 3.38 1.28 -1.57
CA THR A 64 4.00 1.12 -2.90
C THR A 64 4.63 2.43 -3.36
N THR A 65 5.31 2.38 -4.52
CA THR A 65 6.02 3.52 -5.12
C THR A 65 5.14 4.40 -6.02
N SER A 66 3.84 4.10 -6.12
CA SER A 66 2.91 4.76 -7.05
C SER A 66 1.50 4.78 -6.49
N ASP A 67 0.67 5.70 -6.97
CA ASP A 67 -0.75 5.70 -6.66
C ASP A 67 -1.42 4.40 -7.12
N LYS A 68 -2.34 3.88 -6.32
CA LYS A 68 -3.12 2.67 -6.64
C LYS A 68 -4.61 2.95 -6.60
N THR A 69 -5.35 2.31 -7.48
CA THR A 69 -6.82 2.22 -7.40
C THR A 69 -7.17 0.81 -6.94
N VAL A 70 -7.91 0.72 -5.83
CA VAL A 70 -8.34 -0.55 -5.24
C VAL A 70 -9.84 -0.69 -5.41
N TYR A 71 -10.29 -1.82 -5.95
CA TYR A 71 -11.70 -2.15 -6.13
C TYR A 71 -12.19 -3.01 -4.97
N LEU A 72 -13.37 -2.70 -4.48
CA LEU A 72 -13.95 -3.31 -3.28
C LEU A 72 -15.13 -4.20 -3.67
N TYR A 73 -15.19 -5.39 -3.11
CA TYR A 73 -16.28 -6.34 -3.31
C TYR A 73 -16.40 -7.29 -2.12
N THR A 74 -17.60 -7.83 -1.90
CA THR A 74 -17.88 -8.80 -0.85
C THR A 74 -18.06 -10.19 -1.43
N ARG A 75 -17.66 -11.23 -0.70
CA ARG A 75 -17.87 -12.64 -1.07
C ARG A 75 -18.11 -13.47 0.16
N ASN A 76 -19.00 -14.46 0.04
CA ASN A 76 -19.11 -15.52 1.03
C ASN A 76 -17.94 -16.49 0.85
N PHE A 77 -17.41 -16.98 1.96
CA PHE A 77 -16.41 -18.03 1.98
C PHE A 77 -16.69 -18.98 3.13
N GLU A 78 -16.15 -20.18 3.02
CA GLU A 78 -16.13 -21.17 4.11
C GLU A 78 -14.71 -21.66 4.35
N SER A 79 -14.48 -22.31 5.48
CA SER A 79 -13.22 -23.02 5.72
C SER A 79 -13.16 -24.26 4.84
N ASP A 80 -11.99 -24.56 4.27
CA ASP A 80 -11.71 -25.85 3.64
C ASP A 80 -11.74 -27.05 4.60
N GLY A 81 -11.89 -26.77 5.91
CA GLY A 81 -12.02 -27.75 6.97
C GLY A 81 -10.70 -28.39 7.41
N LEU A 82 -9.57 -28.09 6.75
CA LEU A 82 -8.28 -28.72 7.01
C LEU A 82 -7.18 -27.71 7.32
N SER A 83 -6.91 -26.76 6.43
CA SER A 83 -5.88 -25.73 6.64
C SER A 83 -6.46 -24.39 7.11
N GLY A 84 -7.78 -24.26 7.14
CA GLY A 84 -8.44 -22.98 7.37
C GLY A 84 -8.32 -22.05 6.16
N THR A 85 -7.97 -22.60 4.99
CA THR A 85 -7.90 -21.83 3.75
C THR A 85 -9.32 -21.48 3.31
N PRO A 86 -9.61 -20.20 2.99
CA PRO A 86 -10.95 -19.81 2.58
C PRO A 86 -11.28 -20.39 1.20
N LEU A 87 -12.39 -21.11 1.12
CA LEU A 87 -13.04 -21.51 -0.13
C LEU A 87 -14.13 -20.49 -0.45
N PHE A 88 -13.94 -19.72 -1.52
CA PHE A 88 -14.90 -18.69 -1.93
C PHE A 88 -16.05 -19.30 -2.72
N HIS A 89 -17.28 -19.01 -2.30
CA HIS A 89 -18.49 -19.46 -2.98
C HIS A 89 -18.77 -18.61 -4.21
N SER A 90 -18.83 -19.25 -5.38
CA SER A 90 -19.30 -18.63 -6.63
C SER A 90 -20.81 -18.74 -6.82
N LYS A 91 -21.45 -19.70 -6.15
CA LYS A 91 -22.90 -19.91 -6.16
C LYS A 91 -23.58 -19.06 -5.09
N GLU A 92 -24.81 -18.64 -5.37
CA GLU A 92 -25.64 -17.94 -4.40
C GLU A 92 -25.96 -18.88 -3.23
N LEU A 93 -25.67 -18.43 -2.02
CA LEU A 93 -26.14 -19.07 -0.80
C LEU A 93 -27.55 -18.55 -0.50
N PRO A 94 -28.38 -19.31 0.24
CA PRO A 94 -29.62 -18.76 0.80
C PRO A 94 -29.33 -17.45 1.52
N TYR A 95 -30.22 -16.46 1.42
CA TYR A 95 -30.01 -15.13 2.00
C TYR A 95 -29.63 -15.18 3.50
N THR A 96 -30.17 -16.15 4.24
CA THR A 96 -29.91 -16.39 5.67
C THR A 96 -28.48 -16.88 5.95
N ALA A 97 -27.80 -17.44 4.95
CA ALA A 97 -26.43 -17.91 5.00
C ALA A 97 -25.45 -17.04 4.19
N SER A 98 -25.94 -15.93 3.62
CA SER A 98 -25.20 -15.07 2.70
C SER A 98 -24.85 -13.75 3.38
N LEU A 99 -23.91 -13.79 4.33
CA LEU A 99 -23.47 -12.60 5.06
C LEU A 99 -23.05 -11.45 4.11
N ARG A 100 -22.47 -11.77 2.95
CA ARG A 100 -22.07 -10.76 1.96
C ARG A 100 -23.23 -9.84 1.54
N ASP A 101 -24.47 -10.36 1.52
CA ASP A 101 -25.65 -9.63 1.05
C ASP A 101 -26.16 -8.65 2.12
N TRP A 102 -25.68 -8.78 3.36
CA TRP A 102 -25.97 -7.88 4.47
C TRP A 102 -24.91 -6.78 4.62
N ILE A 103 -23.79 -6.89 3.90
CA ILE A 103 -22.69 -5.93 3.98
C ILE A 103 -22.83 -4.86 2.89
N ASN A 104 -22.96 -3.62 3.33
CA ASN A 104 -22.97 -2.44 2.50
C ASN A 104 -21.62 -1.72 2.57
N LEU A 105 -20.98 -1.51 1.43
CA LEU A 105 -19.76 -0.71 1.32
C LEU A 105 -20.13 0.73 0.99
N ASP A 106 -19.45 1.71 1.61
CA ASP A 106 -19.68 3.13 1.33
C ASP A 106 -19.28 3.55 -0.09
N ARG A 107 -18.41 2.76 -0.74
CA ARG A 107 -17.89 2.97 -2.10
C ARG A 107 -17.42 1.65 -2.71
N ASN A 108 -17.26 1.63 -4.03
CA ASN A 108 -16.82 0.43 -4.78
C ASN A 108 -15.35 0.51 -5.24
N GLU A 109 -14.74 1.69 -5.16
CA GLU A 109 -13.33 1.89 -5.45
C GLU A 109 -12.73 2.97 -4.56
N ILE A 110 -11.42 2.90 -4.38
CA ILE A 110 -10.66 3.89 -3.62
C ILE A 110 -9.31 4.14 -4.26
N LYS A 111 -8.96 5.42 -4.40
CA LYS A 111 -7.64 5.85 -4.88
C LYS A 111 -6.76 6.11 -3.68
N VAL A 112 -5.75 5.26 -3.48
CA VAL A 112 -4.82 5.37 -2.36
C VAL A 112 -3.51 5.93 -2.90
N LYS A 113 -3.13 7.12 -2.42
CA LYS A 113 -1.93 7.83 -2.85
C LYS A 113 -0.67 7.16 -2.32
N LEU A 114 0.44 7.25 -3.06
CA LEU A 114 1.71 6.71 -2.60
C LEU A 114 2.14 7.36 -1.27
N VAL A 115 2.70 6.58 -0.34
CA VAL A 115 3.27 7.13 0.90
C VAL A 115 4.44 8.04 0.56
N GLN A 116 4.27 9.34 0.78
CA GLN A 116 5.34 10.35 0.75
C GLN A 116 5.83 10.59 2.18
N ASP A 117 7.13 10.84 2.32
CA ASP A 117 7.76 11.16 3.61
C ASP A 117 6.92 12.23 4.35
N ASP A 118 6.64 11.96 5.63
CA ASP A 118 5.77 12.72 6.54
C ASP A 118 4.25 12.74 6.30
N THR A 119 3.72 12.03 5.29
CA THR A 119 2.25 11.94 5.09
C THR A 119 1.75 10.50 5.14
N ALA A 120 0.97 10.17 6.17
CA ALA A 120 0.25 8.91 6.24
C ALA A 120 -0.82 8.87 5.14
N ASN A 121 -0.51 8.23 4.00
CA ASN A 121 -1.47 7.99 2.92
C ASN A 121 -2.35 6.78 3.27
N THR A 122 -3.08 6.95 4.38
CA THR A 122 -4.05 5.99 4.89
C THR A 122 -5.44 6.44 4.53
N GLU A 123 -6.12 5.61 3.74
CA GLU A 123 -7.51 5.80 3.39
C GLU A 123 -8.40 4.93 4.28
N GLN A 124 -9.60 5.43 4.59
CA GLN A 124 -10.60 4.69 5.36
C GLN A 124 -11.77 4.29 4.47
N ILE A 125 -12.14 3.01 4.57
CA ILE A 125 -13.35 2.44 3.99
C ILE A 125 -14.31 2.17 5.13
N THR A 126 -15.51 2.71 5.04
CA THR A 126 -16.59 2.39 5.97
C THR A 126 -17.50 1.35 5.33
N PHE A 127 -17.92 0.38 6.14
CA PHE A 127 -18.94 -0.59 5.76
C PHE A 127 -19.98 -0.72 6.87
N THR A 128 -21.17 -1.13 6.49
CA THR A 128 -22.28 -1.42 7.42
C THR A 128 -22.72 -2.86 7.22
N ILE A 129 -23.08 -3.54 8.30
CA ILE A 129 -23.73 -4.85 8.27
C ILE A 129 -25.16 -4.66 8.78
N ASP A 130 -26.15 -4.90 7.92
CA ASP A 130 -27.56 -4.78 8.24
C ASP A 130 -28.16 -6.17 8.49
N VAL A 131 -28.29 -6.56 9.76
CA VAL A 131 -28.75 -7.91 10.11
C VAL A 131 -30.25 -8.02 9.88
N PRO A 132 -30.75 -9.02 9.13
CA PRO A 132 -32.17 -9.14 8.88
C PRO A 132 -32.97 -9.46 10.15
N GLN A 133 -34.21 -8.98 10.21
CA GLN A 133 -35.15 -9.24 11.31
C GLN A 133 -35.63 -10.70 11.37
N LYS A 134 -35.51 -11.45 10.28
CA LYS A 134 -35.93 -12.85 10.17
C LYS A 134 -34.76 -13.67 9.66
N CYS A 135 -34.25 -14.55 10.51
CA CYS A 135 -33.30 -15.60 10.15
C CYS A 135 -34.03 -16.88 9.73
#